data_AF-A0A9E2AML8-F1
#
_entry.id   AF-A0A9E2AML8-F1
#
_cell.length_a   1.000
_cell.length_b   1.000
_cell.length_c   1.000
_cell.angle_alpha   90.00
_cell.angle_beta   90.00
_cell.angle_gamma   90.00
#
_symmetry.space_group_name_H-M   'P 1'
#
loop_
_entity.id
_entity.type
_entity.pdbx_description
1 polymer ?
#
loop_
_entity_poly.entity_id
_entity_poly.type
_entity_poly.pdbx_seq_one_letter_code
_entity_poly.pdbx_strand_id
1 'polypeptide(L)'
;MALKENTPYFVKEKDIVLRIKPEEKTSKNAVNHLILGDYMRYLGEKNGDWIKVRSRNCTGWIKKDWITEKRLLEINFVDIGQGDGCHIVTPDDEMILIDAGEGIGLDGKGADNMARFINWRYNLRRRLVAGVEGSTANTPKVKPPLDIDYAIITHPDLDHYFGFYTIFNNKKLKVKKICHNGIVERSTKGIDQKTWMYDLGKKVPPLPKKKQYHLWDTVLTNKEMKDLIKANLNSQKYYLKTLVKAYENNKSCEFEFIERSKEFLDHFKGNNAVKLKVLAPITEEVEFEGKKRACLKKIGNEGETKNGHSLVFKLEFGKVKILLGGDLNSKSQDYIAQYYSGETTTLSELEKGIAKIEEKLSHPQGLSTAKKDQLKQDLDEKVKLMDLIISKTRRVFHADIAKACHHGASDVLNSFLQTINPIATIISSGDNESHSHPRPDALGAFGKTSRGKRPLLFSTELARSTFEFSYPIKFYSLLKKLEKRMNEATTKKEKEHYQLRMNNMKDSNVAKYGMITIRTDGHKVIIAQKLEQERSPGQKWDIYELHWNEFLEKYEYRTSGSH
;
A
#
# COMPACT_ATOMS: atom_id res chain seq x y z
N MET A 1 21.99 5.21 -27.37
CA MET A 1 22.42 4.31 -26.28
C MET A 1 23.14 3.09 -26.84
N ALA A 2 24.29 2.71 -26.25
CA ALA A 2 25.05 1.50 -26.60
C ALA A 2 24.64 0.35 -25.65
N LEU A 3 24.29 -0.83 -26.20
CA LEU A 3 23.75 -1.94 -25.41
C LEU A 3 24.85 -2.83 -24.84
N LYS A 4 24.67 -3.28 -23.58
CA LYS A 4 25.59 -4.18 -22.86
C LYS A 4 24.80 -5.33 -22.21
N GLU A 5 25.30 -6.56 -22.29
CA GLU A 5 24.56 -7.77 -21.86
C GLU A 5 24.28 -7.84 -20.35
N ASN A 6 25.14 -7.23 -19.53
CA ASN A 6 25.00 -7.23 -18.07
C ASN A 6 24.30 -5.99 -17.51
N THR A 7 23.89 -5.06 -18.38
CA THR A 7 23.20 -3.84 -17.98
C THR A 7 21.69 -4.09 -17.89
N PRO A 8 21.03 -3.62 -16.81
CA PRO A 8 19.58 -3.67 -16.72
C PRO A 8 18.95 -2.65 -17.68
N TYR A 9 17.89 -3.08 -18.37
CA TYR A 9 17.06 -2.20 -19.21
C TYR A 9 15.60 -2.33 -18.80
N PHE A 10 14.81 -1.30 -19.12
CA PHE A 10 13.40 -1.20 -18.76
C PHE A 10 12.56 -0.77 -19.95
N VAL A 11 11.31 -1.22 -20.02
CA VAL A 11 10.34 -0.74 -21.01
C VAL A 11 10.08 0.75 -20.80
N LYS A 12 10.22 1.55 -21.85
CA LYS A 12 9.94 3.01 -21.88
C LYS A 12 8.53 3.32 -22.39
N GLU A 13 7.98 2.44 -23.23
CA GLU A 13 6.65 2.62 -23.80
C GLU A 13 5.55 2.24 -22.79
N LYS A 14 4.31 2.66 -23.06
CA LYS A 14 3.14 2.30 -22.24
C LYS A 14 3.07 0.78 -22.03
N ASP A 15 3.21 0.06 -23.13
CA ASP A 15 3.27 -1.39 -23.22
C ASP A 15 3.96 -1.81 -24.52
N ILE A 16 4.51 -3.02 -24.53
CA ILE A 16 5.11 -3.65 -25.70
C ILE A 16 4.84 -5.16 -25.71
N VAL A 17 4.93 -5.76 -26.89
CA VAL A 17 4.87 -7.22 -27.05
C VAL A 17 6.26 -7.77 -27.32
N LEU A 18 6.71 -8.70 -26.46
CA LEU A 18 7.91 -9.49 -26.69
C LEU A 18 7.65 -10.48 -27.82
N ARG A 19 8.51 -10.51 -28.86
CA ARG A 19 8.25 -11.27 -30.10
C ARG A 19 9.11 -12.54 -30.24
N ILE A 20 8.60 -13.54 -30.96
CA ILE A 20 9.35 -14.78 -31.28
C ILE A 20 10.42 -14.48 -32.34
N LYS A 21 10.05 -13.70 -33.36
CA LYS A 21 10.87 -13.24 -34.48
C LYS A 21 10.90 -11.70 -34.53
N PRO A 22 11.97 -11.08 -35.07
CA PRO A 22 12.12 -9.63 -35.20
C PRO A 22 11.22 -9.04 -36.31
N GLU A 23 9.90 -9.22 -36.21
CA GLU A 23 8.91 -8.71 -37.15
C GLU A 23 7.61 -8.33 -36.40
N GLU A 24 6.80 -7.42 -36.95
CA GLU A 24 5.66 -6.83 -36.23
C GLU A 24 4.40 -7.70 -36.15
N LYS A 25 4.33 -8.83 -36.88
CA LYS A 25 3.15 -9.71 -36.91
C LYS A 25 2.62 -9.99 -35.52
N THR A 26 1.30 -9.88 -35.29
CA THR A 26 0.82 -9.60 -33.93
C THR A 26 0.36 -10.80 -33.12
N SER A 27 -0.37 -11.76 -33.68
CA SER A 27 -0.98 -12.85 -32.89
C SER A 27 -0.06 -14.06 -32.70
N LYS A 28 0.44 -14.66 -33.78
CA LYS A 28 1.30 -15.88 -33.73
C LYS A 28 2.75 -15.60 -33.32
N ASN A 29 3.19 -14.34 -33.38
CA ASN A 29 4.56 -13.94 -33.04
C ASN A 29 4.68 -13.35 -31.63
N ALA A 30 3.63 -13.41 -30.80
CA ALA A 30 3.66 -12.88 -29.44
C ALA A 30 4.18 -13.93 -28.43
N VAL A 31 5.17 -13.55 -27.63
CA VAL A 31 5.70 -14.34 -26.51
C VAL A 31 5.08 -13.87 -25.19
N ASN A 32 5.05 -12.55 -24.97
CA ASN A 32 4.58 -11.97 -23.72
C ASN A 32 4.17 -10.50 -23.88
N HIS A 33 3.35 -10.01 -22.96
CA HIS A 33 2.91 -8.62 -22.87
C HIS A 33 3.66 -7.94 -21.71
N LEU A 34 4.51 -6.98 -22.05
CA LEU A 34 5.31 -6.20 -21.09
C LEU A 34 4.74 -4.78 -20.99
N ILE A 35 4.79 -4.19 -19.80
CA ILE A 35 4.27 -2.84 -19.54
C ILE A 35 5.40 -1.90 -19.12
N LEU A 36 5.12 -0.60 -19.10
CA LEU A 36 6.04 0.46 -18.66
C LEU A 36 6.86 0.04 -17.42
N GLY A 37 8.18 0.17 -17.52
CA GLY A 37 9.11 -0.16 -16.44
C GLY A 37 9.44 -1.65 -16.27
N ASP A 38 8.92 -2.55 -17.12
CA ASP A 38 9.29 -3.97 -17.03
C ASP A 38 10.79 -4.19 -17.28
N TYR A 39 11.42 -4.91 -16.35
CA TYR A 39 12.84 -5.25 -16.39
C TYR A 39 13.18 -6.22 -17.52
N MET A 40 14.34 -6.03 -18.15
CA MET A 40 14.93 -6.97 -19.09
C MET A 40 16.45 -6.92 -19.16
N ARG A 41 17.04 -7.96 -19.75
CA ARG A 41 18.47 -8.04 -20.10
C ARG A 41 18.65 -8.25 -21.59
N TYR A 42 19.59 -7.52 -22.18
CA TYR A 42 20.03 -7.73 -23.56
C TYR A 42 20.89 -9.01 -23.66
N LEU A 43 20.74 -9.76 -24.75
CA LEU A 43 21.40 -11.06 -24.96
C LEU A 43 22.45 -11.07 -26.08
N GLY A 44 22.96 -9.90 -26.50
CA GLY A 44 24.03 -9.82 -27.50
C GLY A 44 23.59 -9.92 -28.97
N GLU A 45 22.36 -10.37 -29.24
CA GLU A 45 21.87 -10.57 -30.61
C GLU A 45 21.05 -9.37 -31.15
N LYS A 46 21.28 -8.98 -32.42
CA LYS A 46 20.58 -7.89 -33.12
C LYS A 46 20.11 -8.32 -34.51
N ASN A 47 19.02 -7.71 -34.98
CA ASN A 47 18.54 -7.79 -36.36
C ASN A 47 17.89 -6.45 -36.74
N GLY A 48 18.61 -5.59 -37.46
CA GLY A 48 18.21 -4.20 -37.68
C GLY A 48 17.99 -3.48 -36.33
N ASP A 49 16.82 -2.87 -36.17
CA ASP A 49 16.41 -2.18 -34.93
C ASP A 49 15.97 -3.14 -33.81
N TRP A 50 15.87 -4.44 -34.10
CA TRP A 50 15.45 -5.43 -33.13
C TRP A 50 16.62 -5.96 -32.32
N ILE A 51 16.38 -6.15 -31.03
CA ILE A 51 17.33 -6.68 -30.07
C ILE A 51 16.70 -7.87 -29.36
N LYS A 52 17.51 -8.90 -29.09
CA LYS A 52 17.06 -10.07 -28.34
C LYS A 52 17.25 -9.84 -26.85
N VAL A 53 16.20 -10.08 -26.09
CA VAL A 53 16.16 -9.80 -24.64
C VAL A 53 15.56 -10.96 -23.86
N ARG A 54 15.90 -11.01 -22.57
CA ARG A 54 15.23 -11.87 -21.57
C ARG A 54 14.46 -11.01 -20.58
N SER A 55 13.16 -11.26 -20.43
CA SER A 55 12.26 -10.58 -19.48
C SER A 55 11.19 -11.54 -18.97
N ARG A 56 10.82 -11.43 -17.69
CA ARG A 56 9.77 -12.26 -17.04
C ARG A 56 9.87 -13.78 -17.34
N ASN A 57 11.09 -14.31 -17.34
CA ASN A 57 11.41 -15.70 -17.70
C ASN A 57 11.15 -16.12 -19.17
N CYS A 58 10.89 -15.16 -20.05
CA CYS A 58 10.77 -15.37 -21.49
C CYS A 58 11.97 -14.75 -22.23
N THR A 59 12.29 -15.30 -23.39
CA THR A 59 13.25 -14.73 -24.35
C THR A 59 12.51 -14.35 -25.61
N GLY A 60 12.86 -13.20 -26.21
CA GLY A 60 12.28 -12.76 -27.47
C GLY A 60 12.90 -11.47 -27.99
N TRP A 61 12.27 -10.88 -29.00
CA TRP A 61 12.73 -9.69 -29.72
C TRP A 61 11.85 -8.49 -29.41
N ILE A 62 12.47 -7.31 -29.30
CA ILE A 62 11.82 -6.00 -29.16
C ILE A 62 12.61 -4.95 -29.96
N LYS A 63 12.02 -3.78 -30.24
CA LYS A 63 12.78 -2.67 -30.83
C LYS A 63 13.65 -1.97 -29.78
N LYS A 64 14.85 -1.57 -30.19
CA LYS A 64 15.82 -0.87 -29.34
C LYS A 64 15.28 0.45 -28.78
N ASP A 65 14.46 1.19 -29.52
CA ASP A 65 13.97 2.50 -29.09
C ASP A 65 12.83 2.45 -28.07
N TRP A 66 12.35 1.24 -27.74
CA TRP A 66 11.31 1.00 -26.74
C TRP A 66 11.85 0.82 -25.33
N ILE A 67 13.18 0.89 -25.13
CA ILE A 67 13.82 0.64 -23.85
C ILE A 67 14.63 1.83 -23.35
N THR A 68 14.87 1.84 -22.04
CA THR A 68 15.69 2.82 -21.33
C THR A 68 16.59 2.13 -20.31
N GLU A 69 17.72 2.74 -19.97
CA GLU A 69 18.57 2.33 -18.84
C GLU A 69 18.05 2.87 -17.49
N LYS A 70 17.20 3.90 -17.53
CA LYS A 70 16.63 4.50 -16.32
C LYS A 70 15.59 3.56 -15.72
N ARG A 71 15.73 3.22 -14.45
CA ARG A 71 14.68 2.52 -13.71
C ARG A 71 13.53 3.47 -13.41
N LEU A 72 12.33 2.93 -13.54
CA LEU A 72 11.08 3.65 -13.28
C LEU A 72 10.58 3.34 -11.88
N LEU A 73 9.72 4.21 -11.36
CA LEU A 73 9.00 3.94 -10.12
C LEU A 73 7.92 2.88 -10.38
N GLU A 74 7.96 1.82 -9.58
CA GLU A 74 7.02 0.71 -9.56
C GLU A 74 6.27 0.72 -8.22
N ILE A 75 4.94 0.75 -8.25
CA ILE A 75 4.10 0.60 -7.05
C ILE A 75 3.09 -0.51 -7.35
N ASN A 76 3.01 -1.50 -6.46
CA ASN A 76 2.09 -2.63 -6.59
C ASN A 76 1.23 -2.70 -5.33
N PHE A 77 -0.08 -2.51 -5.49
CA PHE A 77 -1.07 -2.85 -4.48
C PHE A 77 -1.42 -4.32 -4.67
N VAL A 78 -1.09 -5.12 -3.67
CA VAL A 78 -1.23 -6.57 -3.70
C VAL A 78 -2.58 -6.93 -3.09
N ASP A 79 -3.32 -7.84 -3.70
CA ASP A 79 -4.46 -8.49 -3.04
C ASP A 79 -3.92 -9.37 -1.90
N ILE A 80 -3.93 -8.81 -0.70
CA ILE A 80 -3.45 -9.50 0.49
C ILE A 80 -4.56 -10.25 1.24
N GLY A 81 -5.80 -10.25 0.73
CA GLY A 81 -6.98 -10.66 1.49
C GLY A 81 -7.49 -9.49 2.32
N GLN A 82 -7.57 -9.68 3.64
CA GLN A 82 -7.94 -8.61 4.58
C GLN A 82 -6.78 -7.64 4.82
N GLY A 83 -7.08 -6.35 4.65
CA GLY A 83 -6.21 -5.24 5.00
C GLY A 83 -5.44 -4.61 3.85
N ASP A 84 -4.20 -4.21 4.13
CA ASP A 84 -3.33 -3.47 3.20
C ASP A 84 -2.01 -4.18 2.86
N GLY A 85 -1.60 -4.02 1.60
CA GLY A 85 -0.30 -4.47 1.14
C GLY A 85 0.17 -3.72 -0.08
N CYS A 86 1.23 -2.92 0.09
CA CYS A 86 1.85 -2.15 -0.98
C CYS A 86 3.34 -2.43 -1.08
N HIS A 87 3.82 -2.68 -2.29
CA HIS A 87 5.22 -2.87 -2.61
C HIS A 87 5.68 -1.80 -3.60
N ILE A 88 6.72 -1.07 -3.24
CA ILE A 88 7.31 0.00 -4.05
C ILE A 88 8.75 -0.37 -4.40
N VAL A 89 9.15 -0.10 -5.64
CA VAL A 89 10.57 -0.04 -6.02
C VAL A 89 10.88 1.31 -6.63
N THR A 90 11.87 1.98 -6.05
CA THR A 90 12.29 3.31 -6.47
C THR A 90 13.18 3.25 -7.72
N PRO A 91 13.39 4.38 -8.41
CA PRO A 91 14.41 4.50 -9.46
C PRO A 91 15.83 4.15 -9.00
N ASP A 92 16.11 4.22 -7.70
CA ASP A 92 17.41 3.91 -7.10
C ASP A 92 17.49 2.45 -6.61
N ASP A 93 16.62 1.57 -7.12
CA ASP A 93 16.55 0.14 -6.79
C ASP A 93 16.12 -0.21 -5.35
N GLU A 94 15.67 0.76 -4.56
CA GLU A 94 15.27 0.53 -3.16
C GLU A 94 13.89 -0.11 -3.06
N MET A 95 13.76 -1.12 -2.19
CA MET A 95 12.51 -1.83 -1.95
C MET A 95 11.84 -1.34 -0.67
N ILE A 96 10.60 -0.87 -0.81
CA ILE A 96 9.76 -0.42 0.29
C ILE A 96 8.52 -1.32 0.31
N LEU A 97 8.22 -1.89 1.48
CA LEU A 97 6.95 -2.56 1.76
C LEU A 97 6.15 -1.69 2.72
N ILE A 98 4.88 -1.44 2.43
CA ILE A 98 3.95 -0.72 3.30
C ILE A 98 2.79 -1.66 3.57
N ASP A 99 2.70 -2.10 4.82
CA ASP A 99 1.79 -3.14 5.28
C ASP A 99 1.95 -4.47 4.50
N ALA A 100 1.35 -5.54 5.01
CA ALA A 100 1.57 -6.91 4.54
C ALA A 100 0.35 -7.84 4.70
N GLY A 101 -0.81 -7.35 5.11
CA GLY A 101 -2.01 -8.17 5.33
C GLY A 101 -2.06 -8.88 6.69
N GLU A 102 -3.10 -9.70 6.87
CA GLU A 102 -3.42 -10.44 8.11
C GLU A 102 -2.49 -11.60 8.49
N GLY A 103 -1.55 -12.04 7.63
CA GLY A 103 -0.64 -13.14 7.94
C GLY A 103 -1.35 -14.48 8.23
N ILE A 104 -0.59 -15.49 8.68
CA ILE A 104 -1.15 -16.79 9.12
C ILE A 104 -1.14 -16.84 10.65
N GLY A 105 -2.33 -16.84 11.24
CA GLY A 105 -2.61 -16.96 12.66
C GLY A 105 -2.08 -18.24 13.31
N LEU A 106 -2.04 -18.24 14.65
CA LEU A 106 -1.68 -19.42 15.44
C LEU A 106 -2.63 -20.60 15.24
N ASP A 107 -3.88 -20.32 14.88
CA ASP A 107 -4.91 -21.31 14.54
C ASP A 107 -4.81 -21.80 13.08
N GLY A 108 -3.82 -21.32 12.32
CA GLY A 108 -3.61 -21.65 10.92
C GLY A 108 -4.55 -20.91 9.95
N LYS A 109 -5.36 -19.96 10.42
CA LYS A 109 -6.21 -19.12 9.56
C LYS A 109 -5.47 -17.88 9.06
N GLY A 110 -6.01 -17.23 8.03
CA GLY A 110 -5.43 -16.04 7.38
C GLY A 110 -4.59 -16.39 6.14
N ALA A 111 -3.85 -15.40 5.61
CA ALA A 111 -3.10 -15.51 4.38
C ALA A 111 -1.72 -14.81 4.44
N ASP A 112 -0.70 -15.43 3.84
CA ASP A 112 0.65 -14.88 3.69
C ASP A 112 0.88 -14.26 2.29
N ASN A 113 -0.16 -13.62 1.75
CA ASN A 113 -0.20 -13.18 0.35
C ASN A 113 0.94 -12.21 0.00
N MET A 114 1.31 -11.27 0.88
CA MET A 114 2.48 -10.41 0.63
C MET A 114 3.77 -11.23 0.52
N ALA A 115 4.01 -12.18 1.44
CA ALA A 115 5.19 -13.05 1.37
C ALA A 115 5.21 -13.90 0.09
N ARG A 116 4.05 -14.42 -0.33
CA ARG A 116 3.86 -15.15 -1.61
C ARG A 116 4.14 -14.25 -2.81
N PHE A 117 3.68 -13.00 -2.80
CA PHE A 117 3.97 -12.02 -3.84
C PHE A 117 5.48 -11.75 -3.94
N ILE A 118 6.17 -11.49 -2.82
CA ILE A 118 7.63 -11.27 -2.80
C ILE A 118 8.38 -12.53 -3.26
N ASN A 119 7.95 -13.72 -2.84
CA ASN A 119 8.51 -14.99 -3.31
C ASN A 119 8.42 -15.13 -4.83
N TRP A 120 7.25 -14.82 -5.41
CA TRP A 120 7.04 -14.83 -6.86
C TRP A 120 7.88 -13.76 -7.56
N ARG A 121 7.81 -12.51 -7.10
CA ARG A 121 8.41 -11.32 -7.74
C ARG A 121 9.93 -11.40 -7.82
N TYR A 122 10.55 -11.99 -6.79
CA TYR A 122 12.01 -12.07 -6.65
C TYR A 122 12.56 -13.48 -6.71
N ASN A 123 11.72 -14.47 -7.06
CA ASN A 123 12.09 -15.87 -7.24
C ASN A 123 12.82 -16.43 -5.99
N LEU A 124 12.34 -16.10 -4.79
CA LEU A 124 13.01 -16.41 -3.53
C LEU A 124 13.11 -17.92 -3.27
N ARG A 125 12.14 -18.70 -3.74
CA ARG A 125 12.17 -20.17 -3.60
C ARG A 125 13.37 -20.82 -4.29
N ARG A 126 13.95 -20.15 -5.28
CA ARG A 126 15.18 -20.59 -5.98
C ARG A 126 16.41 -19.78 -5.59
N ARG A 127 16.27 -18.78 -4.70
CA ARG A 127 17.41 -18.01 -4.20
C ARG A 127 18.15 -18.88 -3.19
N LEU A 128 19.44 -19.10 -3.46
CA LEU A 128 20.36 -19.77 -2.55
C LEU A 128 21.05 -18.70 -1.70
N VAL A 129 21.00 -18.87 -0.38
CA VAL A 129 21.60 -17.96 0.61
C VAL A 129 22.41 -18.81 1.57
N ALA A 130 23.67 -18.44 1.81
CA ALA A 130 24.54 -19.21 2.70
C ALA A 130 23.92 -19.33 4.11
N GLY A 131 23.97 -20.54 4.68
CA GLY A 131 23.37 -20.85 5.99
C GLY A 131 21.87 -21.12 5.95
N VAL A 132 21.24 -21.11 4.78
CA VAL A 132 19.79 -21.34 4.61
C VAL A 132 19.56 -22.59 3.76
N GLU A 133 18.66 -23.48 4.22
CA GLU A 133 18.25 -24.68 3.48
C GLU A 133 19.43 -25.55 3.01
N GLY A 134 20.49 -25.65 3.82
CA GLY A 134 21.69 -26.46 3.52
C GLY A 134 22.68 -25.83 2.53
N SER A 135 22.43 -24.61 2.05
CA SER A 135 23.39 -23.87 1.20
C SER A 135 24.56 -23.36 2.04
N THR A 136 25.79 -23.50 1.53
CA THR A 136 27.02 -22.98 2.17
C THR A 136 27.59 -21.82 1.36
N ALA A 137 28.63 -21.14 1.87
CA ALA A 137 29.30 -20.07 1.13
C ALA A 137 29.88 -20.54 -0.22
N ASN A 138 30.19 -21.84 -0.35
CA ASN A 138 30.76 -22.44 -1.56
C ASN A 138 29.69 -23.01 -2.51
N THR A 139 28.41 -22.98 -2.15
CA THR A 139 27.35 -23.45 -3.05
C THR A 139 27.29 -22.56 -4.31
N PRO A 140 27.30 -23.12 -5.53
CA PRO A 140 27.28 -22.32 -6.76
C PRO A 140 26.04 -21.40 -6.83
N LYS A 141 26.24 -20.16 -7.28
CA LYS A 141 25.20 -19.13 -7.46
C LYS A 141 24.52 -18.66 -6.16
N VAL A 142 25.14 -18.89 -5.00
CA VAL A 142 24.72 -18.25 -3.74
C VAL A 142 24.73 -16.74 -3.88
N LYS A 143 23.72 -16.12 -3.27
CA LYS A 143 23.55 -14.68 -3.20
C LYS A 143 23.44 -14.28 -1.74
N PRO A 144 23.74 -13.01 -1.39
CA PRO A 144 23.35 -12.49 -0.08
C PRO A 144 21.83 -12.61 0.11
N PRO A 145 21.28 -12.46 1.33
CA PRO A 145 19.86 -12.17 1.50
C PRO A 145 19.41 -11.01 0.60
N LEU A 146 18.15 -11.02 0.15
CA LEU A 146 17.59 -9.89 -0.57
C LEU A 146 17.23 -8.80 0.43
N ASP A 147 17.72 -7.58 0.19
CA ASP A 147 17.42 -6.45 1.04
C ASP A 147 15.97 -5.97 0.84
N ILE A 148 15.33 -5.64 1.95
CA ILE A 148 14.14 -4.80 2.03
C ILE A 148 14.60 -3.54 2.77
N ASP A 149 14.69 -2.43 2.06
CA ASP A 149 15.24 -1.19 2.60
C ASP A 149 14.32 -0.64 3.69
N TYR A 150 13.02 -0.64 3.44
CA TYR A 150 12.00 -0.19 4.37
C TYR A 150 10.83 -1.17 4.47
N ALA A 151 10.48 -1.56 5.69
CA ALA A 151 9.19 -2.16 6.00
C ALA A 151 8.40 -1.19 6.87
N ILE A 152 7.31 -0.66 6.35
CA ILE A 152 6.51 0.37 6.97
C ILE A 152 5.23 -0.27 7.50
N ILE A 153 5.00 -0.12 8.79
CA ILE A 153 3.76 -0.52 9.46
C ILE A 153 2.95 0.75 9.70
N THR A 154 1.84 0.93 9.00
CA THR A 154 1.05 2.17 9.11
C THR A 154 0.43 2.31 10.49
N HIS A 155 -0.13 1.23 11.03
CA HIS A 155 -0.71 1.15 12.37
C HIS A 155 -0.79 -0.32 12.84
N PRO A 156 -1.09 -0.60 14.13
CA PRO A 156 -0.94 -1.93 14.70
C PRO A 156 -2.24 -2.77 14.64
N ASP A 157 -2.96 -2.75 13.51
CA ASP A 157 -4.05 -3.70 13.25
C ASP A 157 -3.53 -4.92 12.48
N LEU A 158 -4.08 -6.10 12.80
CA LEU A 158 -3.54 -7.40 12.39
C LEU A 158 -3.41 -7.53 10.87
N ASP A 159 -4.43 -7.06 10.16
CA ASP A 159 -4.57 -7.01 8.72
C ASP A 159 -3.63 -6.00 8.03
N HIS A 160 -2.88 -5.21 8.79
CA HIS A 160 -1.81 -4.37 8.25
C HIS A 160 -0.44 -4.99 8.44
N TYR A 161 -0.08 -5.41 9.66
CA TYR A 161 1.31 -5.76 9.94
C TYR A 161 1.58 -7.26 9.95
N PHE A 162 0.61 -8.13 10.20
CA PHE A 162 0.92 -9.48 10.65
C PHE A 162 1.51 -10.37 9.54
N GLY A 163 1.20 -10.08 8.27
CA GLY A 163 1.87 -10.69 7.12
C GLY A 163 3.39 -10.46 7.09
N PHE A 164 3.89 -9.42 7.76
CA PHE A 164 5.33 -9.24 7.95
C PHE A 164 5.96 -10.34 8.79
N TYR A 165 5.22 -11.05 9.64
CA TYR A 165 5.77 -12.16 10.42
C TYR A 165 6.46 -13.20 9.52
N THR A 166 5.80 -13.60 8.43
CA THR A 166 6.35 -14.56 7.45
C THR A 166 7.56 -13.98 6.72
N ILE A 167 7.52 -12.69 6.38
CA ILE A 167 8.60 -11.97 5.69
C ILE A 167 9.83 -11.86 6.59
N PHE A 168 9.64 -11.43 7.84
CA PHE A 168 10.68 -11.22 8.83
C PHE A 168 11.31 -12.53 9.30
N ASN A 169 10.54 -13.62 9.33
CA ASN A 169 11.06 -14.95 9.64
C ASN A 169 11.84 -15.59 8.47
N ASN A 170 11.75 -15.04 7.26
CA ASN A 170 12.43 -15.60 6.08
C ASN A 170 13.91 -15.18 6.04
N LYS A 171 14.82 -16.13 6.30
CA LYS A 171 16.28 -15.91 6.29
C LYS A 171 16.87 -15.55 4.91
N LYS A 172 16.09 -15.66 3.83
CA LYS A 172 16.50 -15.20 2.49
C LYS A 172 16.24 -13.71 2.28
N LEU A 173 15.56 -13.05 3.22
CA LEU A 173 15.26 -11.63 3.23
C LEU A 173 15.99 -10.96 4.38
N LYS A 174 16.40 -9.71 4.18
CA LYS A 174 17.03 -8.88 5.20
C LYS A 174 16.37 -7.51 5.21
N VAL A 175 15.61 -7.21 6.25
CA VAL A 175 15.00 -5.88 6.45
C VAL A 175 16.04 -4.97 7.10
N LYS A 176 16.29 -3.81 6.49
CA LYS A 176 17.23 -2.81 7.02
C LYS A 176 16.57 -1.91 8.05
N LYS A 177 15.40 -1.37 7.72
CA LYS A 177 14.68 -0.42 8.56
C LYS A 177 13.18 -0.76 8.64
N ILE A 178 12.63 -0.66 9.85
CA ILE A 178 11.20 -0.78 10.12
C ILE A 178 10.66 0.56 10.59
N CYS A 179 9.72 1.13 9.84
CA CYS A 179 9.06 2.38 10.18
C CYS A 179 7.72 2.10 10.84
N HIS A 180 7.39 2.83 11.91
CA HIS A 180 6.16 2.63 12.66
C HIS A 180 5.60 3.94 13.22
N ASN A 181 4.31 3.96 13.56
CA ASN A 181 3.61 5.12 14.12
C ASN A 181 3.76 5.26 15.64
N GLY A 182 4.66 4.52 16.29
CA GLY A 182 4.91 4.60 17.73
C GLY A 182 3.95 3.82 18.63
N ILE A 183 2.80 3.35 18.11
CA ILE A 183 1.88 2.48 18.87
C ILE A 183 2.40 1.03 18.82
N VAL A 184 2.54 0.40 19.97
CA VAL A 184 2.99 -1.00 20.08
C VAL A 184 2.09 -1.73 21.06
N GLU A 185 1.33 -2.71 20.57
CA GLU A 185 0.44 -3.53 21.41
C GLU A 185 1.24 -4.37 22.41
N ARG A 186 0.80 -4.38 23.67
CA ARG A 186 1.50 -5.04 24.79
C ARG A 186 0.55 -5.93 25.59
N SER A 187 1.10 -6.86 26.36
CA SER A 187 0.30 -7.65 27.30
C SER A 187 -0.30 -6.74 28.38
N THR A 188 -1.61 -6.86 28.62
CA THR A 188 -2.32 -6.14 29.69
C THR A 188 -2.35 -6.91 31.01
N LYS A 189 -1.77 -8.12 31.06
CA LYS A 189 -1.72 -8.95 32.27
C LYS A 189 -0.99 -8.19 33.39
N GLY A 190 -1.70 -7.91 34.48
CA GLY A 190 -1.16 -7.20 35.65
C GLY A 190 -1.14 -5.68 35.53
N ILE A 191 -1.74 -5.10 34.47
CA ILE A 191 -1.83 -3.64 34.28
C ILE A 191 -3.19 -3.11 34.76
N ASP A 192 -3.19 -1.98 35.48
CA ASP A 192 -4.42 -1.27 35.86
C ASP A 192 -5.05 -0.55 34.66
N GLN A 193 -6.22 -1.02 34.22
CA GLN A 193 -7.01 -0.46 33.13
C GLN A 193 -7.48 0.99 33.37
N LYS A 194 -7.46 1.47 34.62
CA LYS A 194 -7.72 2.89 34.92
C LYS A 194 -6.60 3.80 34.46
N THR A 195 -5.38 3.31 34.35
CA THR A 195 -4.18 4.08 33.94
C THR A 195 -3.67 3.71 32.55
N TRP A 196 -4.22 2.65 31.96
CA TRP A 196 -3.88 2.19 30.61
C TRP A 196 -4.98 2.51 29.59
N MET A 197 -4.57 2.67 28.33
CA MET A 197 -5.47 2.71 27.18
C MET A 197 -5.37 1.38 26.44
N TYR A 198 -6.38 0.53 26.63
CA TYR A 198 -6.55 -0.77 25.96
C TYR A 198 -5.35 -1.71 26.19
N ASP A 199 -4.63 -2.06 25.13
CA ASP A 199 -3.33 -2.72 25.17
C ASP A 199 -2.22 -1.88 24.51
N LEU A 200 -2.50 -0.59 24.28
CA LEU A 200 -1.65 0.33 23.52
C LEU A 200 -0.57 1.04 24.35
N GLY A 201 -0.91 1.47 25.57
CA GLY A 201 0.01 2.28 26.39
C GLY A 201 -0.64 2.96 27.59
N LYS A 202 0.17 3.49 28.51
CA LYS A 202 -0.29 4.34 29.61
C LYS A 202 -1.03 5.55 29.05
N LYS A 203 -2.25 5.78 29.56
CA LYS A 203 -3.01 6.98 29.25
C LYS A 203 -2.70 8.03 30.28
N VAL A 204 -2.36 9.23 29.82
CA VAL A 204 -2.15 10.37 30.69
C VAL A 204 -3.18 11.45 30.39
N PRO A 205 -3.80 12.05 31.42
CA PRO A 205 -4.51 13.30 31.23
C PRO A 205 -3.46 14.42 31.01
N PRO A 206 -3.67 15.35 30.07
CA PRO A 206 -2.94 16.60 30.04
C PRO A 206 -3.33 17.37 31.30
N LEU A 207 -2.37 17.51 32.21
CA LEU A 207 -2.55 18.32 33.40
C LEU A 207 -2.57 19.81 33.00
N PRO A 208 -3.41 20.66 33.64
CA PRO A 208 -4.53 20.35 34.52
C PRO A 208 -5.86 20.61 33.79
N LYS A 209 -6.69 19.56 33.61
CA LYS A 209 -8.11 19.62 33.11
C LYS A 209 -8.35 19.78 31.61
N LYS A 210 -7.63 19.07 30.73
CA LYS A 210 -8.14 18.83 29.36
C LYS A 210 -8.98 17.55 29.32
N LYS A 211 -10.12 17.57 28.64
CA LYS A 211 -10.99 16.39 28.35
C LYS A 211 -10.36 15.39 27.38
N GLN A 212 -9.10 15.60 27.01
CA GLN A 212 -8.37 14.85 26.01
C GLN A 212 -7.39 13.91 26.71
N TYR A 213 -7.14 12.72 26.17
CA TYR A 213 -6.11 11.81 26.67
C TYR A 213 -5.04 11.59 25.61
N HIS A 214 -3.85 11.16 26.04
CA HIS A 214 -2.72 10.84 25.16
C HIS A 214 -2.05 9.52 25.56
N LEU A 215 -1.40 8.87 24.58
CA LEU A 215 -0.54 7.69 24.75
C LEU A 215 0.85 8.12 25.20
N TRP A 216 1.11 8.03 26.49
CA TRP A 216 2.40 8.39 27.07
C TRP A 216 3.53 7.47 26.56
N ASP A 217 3.26 6.18 26.44
CA ASP A 217 4.27 5.18 26.08
C ASP A 217 4.45 4.98 24.56
N THR A 218 4.09 6.00 23.76
CA THR A 218 4.40 6.06 22.33
C THR A 218 5.91 5.80 22.14
N VAL A 219 6.31 4.80 21.38
CA VAL A 219 7.72 4.42 21.21
C VAL A 219 8.36 5.35 20.19
N LEU A 220 9.36 6.15 20.61
CA LEU A 220 9.90 7.26 19.81
C LEU A 220 11.28 6.96 19.21
N THR A 221 12.00 5.98 19.74
CA THR A 221 13.40 5.73 19.33
C THR A 221 13.68 4.25 19.04
N ASN A 222 14.68 4.02 18.19
CA ASN A 222 15.23 2.68 17.91
C ASN A 222 15.63 1.94 19.20
N LYS A 223 16.22 2.66 20.16
CA LYS A 223 16.62 2.08 21.45
C LYS A 223 15.40 1.63 22.26
N GLU A 224 14.39 2.50 22.40
CA GLU A 224 13.15 2.16 23.12
C GLU A 224 12.47 0.93 22.50
N MET A 225 12.38 0.85 21.17
CA MET A 225 11.81 -0.32 20.49
C MET A 225 12.64 -1.59 20.74
N LYS A 226 13.96 -1.54 20.61
CA LYS A 226 14.83 -2.71 20.86
C LYS A 226 14.78 -3.17 22.31
N ASP A 227 14.72 -2.25 23.26
CA ASP A 227 14.60 -2.58 24.68
C ASP A 227 13.24 -3.23 24.96
N LEU A 228 12.16 -2.71 24.37
CA LEU A 228 10.82 -3.30 24.46
C LEU A 228 10.78 -4.72 23.87
N ILE A 229 11.37 -4.95 22.71
CA ILE A 229 11.46 -6.28 22.07
C ILE A 229 12.23 -7.26 22.96
N LYS A 230 13.41 -6.85 23.48
CA LYS A 230 14.24 -7.71 24.34
C LYS A 230 13.53 -8.08 25.65
N ALA A 231 12.77 -7.15 26.22
CA ALA A 231 11.95 -7.42 27.41
C ALA A 231 10.78 -8.37 27.14
N ASN A 232 10.42 -8.59 25.87
CA ASN A 232 9.21 -9.30 25.46
C ASN A 232 9.45 -10.41 24.40
N LEU A 233 10.62 -11.06 24.42
CA LEU A 233 10.98 -12.11 23.45
C LEU A 233 9.97 -13.27 23.39
N ASN A 234 9.30 -13.57 24.51
CA ASN A 234 8.31 -14.64 24.62
C ASN A 234 6.85 -14.15 24.51
N SER A 235 6.64 -12.91 24.06
CA SER A 235 5.30 -12.32 23.96
C SER A 235 4.38 -13.13 23.04
N GLN A 236 3.13 -13.27 23.45
CA GLN A 236 2.07 -13.87 22.65
C GLN A 236 1.27 -12.82 21.87
N LYS A 237 1.57 -11.53 22.04
CA LYS A 237 0.99 -10.46 21.20
C LYS A 237 1.60 -10.52 19.81
N TYR A 238 0.75 -10.63 18.79
CA TYR A 238 1.17 -10.79 17.41
C TYR A 238 2.10 -9.66 16.93
N TYR A 239 1.84 -8.41 17.33
CA TYR A 239 2.68 -7.27 16.97
C TYR A 239 4.12 -7.43 17.46
N LEU A 240 4.31 -7.60 18.77
CA LEU A 240 5.63 -7.83 19.36
C LEU A 240 6.29 -9.10 18.82
N LYS A 241 5.54 -10.19 18.64
CA LYS A 241 6.05 -11.44 18.08
C LYS A 241 6.58 -11.24 16.65
N THR A 242 5.93 -10.39 15.85
CA THR A 242 6.37 -10.00 14.51
C THR A 242 7.68 -9.23 14.58
N LEU A 243 7.78 -8.20 15.44
CA LEU A 243 9.01 -7.42 15.59
C LEU A 243 10.18 -8.24 16.15
N VAL A 244 9.91 -9.22 17.04
CA VAL A 244 10.92 -10.18 17.51
C VAL A 244 11.52 -10.94 16.32
N LYS A 245 10.72 -11.39 15.35
CA LYS A 245 11.24 -12.08 14.16
C LYS A 245 12.11 -11.19 13.28
N ALA A 246 11.78 -9.90 13.15
CA ALA A 246 12.66 -8.96 12.46
C ALA A 246 14.02 -8.85 13.17
N TYR A 247 14.00 -8.64 14.49
CA TYR A 247 15.19 -8.47 15.30
C TYR A 247 16.07 -9.74 15.33
N GLU A 248 15.47 -10.92 15.45
CA GLU A 248 16.17 -12.21 15.40
C GLU A 248 16.77 -12.50 14.02
N ASN A 249 16.10 -12.07 12.95
CA ASN A 249 16.60 -12.24 11.59
C ASN A 249 17.72 -11.26 11.25
N ASN A 250 17.60 -10.01 11.68
CA ASN A 250 18.62 -8.99 11.50
C ASN A 250 18.76 -8.11 12.75
N LYS A 251 19.76 -8.42 13.60
CA LYS A 251 20.03 -7.63 14.83
C LYS A 251 20.40 -6.16 14.52
N SER A 252 20.92 -5.90 13.32
CA SER A 252 21.24 -4.54 12.87
C SER A 252 20.04 -3.79 12.32
N CYS A 253 18.85 -4.40 12.24
CA CYS A 253 17.63 -3.72 11.82
C CYS A 253 17.39 -2.49 12.69
N GLU A 254 17.05 -1.37 12.07
CA GLU A 254 16.69 -0.13 12.74
C GLU A 254 15.17 -0.01 12.84
N PHE A 255 14.69 0.53 13.96
CA PHE A 255 13.28 0.89 14.14
C PHE A 255 13.18 2.40 14.20
N GLU A 256 12.35 2.97 13.31
CA GLU A 256 12.19 4.40 13.19
C GLU A 256 10.73 4.80 13.44
N PHE A 257 10.51 5.59 14.48
CA PHE A 257 9.24 6.26 14.70
C PHE A 257 9.06 7.35 13.65
N ILE A 258 7.94 7.34 12.93
CA ILE A 258 7.62 8.34 11.91
C ILE A 258 6.47 9.23 12.41
N GLU A 259 6.66 10.53 12.31
CA GLU A 259 5.69 11.56 12.68
C GLU A 259 5.79 12.77 11.76
N ARG A 260 4.73 13.59 11.73
CA ARG A 260 4.63 14.74 10.83
C ARG A 260 5.82 15.70 10.94
N SER A 261 6.37 15.93 12.13
CA SER A 261 7.50 16.86 12.36
C SER A 261 8.74 16.50 11.52
N LYS A 262 8.91 15.24 11.11
CA LYS A 262 10.03 14.79 10.27
C LYS A 262 9.97 15.29 8.83
N GLU A 263 8.79 15.69 8.37
CA GLU A 263 8.48 16.15 7.01
C GLU A 263 8.67 15.11 5.88
N PHE A 264 9.73 14.31 5.92
CA PHE A 264 10.08 13.31 4.92
C PHE A 264 10.58 12.02 5.58
N LEU A 265 10.46 10.90 4.86
CA LEU A 265 11.11 9.65 5.22
C LEU A 265 12.58 9.69 4.75
N ASP A 266 13.52 9.70 5.71
CA ASP A 266 14.96 9.54 5.46
C ASP A 266 15.53 10.41 4.33
N HIS A 267 16.21 9.81 3.35
CA HIS A 267 16.75 10.52 2.18
C HIS A 267 15.69 10.83 1.14
N PHE A 268 14.42 10.43 1.25
CA PHE A 268 13.36 10.78 0.28
C PHE A 268 12.85 12.23 0.44
N LYS A 269 13.77 13.19 0.55
CA LYS A 269 13.54 14.63 0.74
C LYS A 269 13.78 15.46 -0.53
N GLY A 270 13.55 16.76 -0.45
CA GLY A 270 13.35 17.69 -1.57
C GLY A 270 14.25 17.60 -2.82
N ASN A 271 15.53 17.23 -2.71
CA ASN A 271 16.45 17.15 -3.85
C ASN A 271 16.46 15.78 -4.56
N ASN A 272 15.72 14.79 -4.05
CA ASN A 272 15.71 13.45 -4.60
C ASN A 272 14.60 13.30 -5.64
N ALA A 273 14.81 12.36 -6.56
CA ALA A 273 13.87 12.06 -7.62
C ALA A 273 12.52 11.65 -7.01
N VAL A 274 12.53 10.72 -6.06
CA VAL A 274 11.37 10.32 -5.28
C VAL A 274 11.38 11.02 -3.93
N LYS A 275 10.23 11.61 -3.57
CA LYS A 275 9.99 12.22 -2.27
C LYS A 275 8.91 11.44 -1.55
N LEU A 276 9.08 11.18 -0.26
CA LEU A 276 8.06 10.57 0.60
C LEU A 276 7.78 11.53 1.76
N LYS A 277 6.83 12.44 1.55
CA LYS A 277 6.42 13.42 2.56
C LYS A 277 5.58 12.74 3.63
N VAL A 278 5.93 12.94 4.90
CA VAL A 278 5.16 12.47 6.05
C VAL A 278 4.06 13.48 6.36
N LEU A 279 2.80 13.06 6.32
CA LEU A 279 1.64 13.91 6.59
C LEU A 279 0.98 13.63 7.95
N ALA A 280 1.10 12.40 8.46
CA ALA A 280 0.59 11.95 9.75
C ALA A 280 1.41 10.72 10.22
N PRO A 281 1.39 10.36 11.51
CA PRO A 281 0.60 10.93 12.61
C PRO A 281 1.12 12.30 13.06
N ILE A 282 0.26 13.03 13.77
CA ILE A 282 0.60 14.28 14.47
C ILE A 282 0.80 13.95 15.95
N THR A 283 1.89 14.41 16.53
CA THR A 283 2.17 14.31 17.96
C THR A 283 1.91 15.64 18.66
N GLU A 284 1.59 15.54 19.95
CA GLU A 284 1.44 16.68 20.84
C GLU A 284 2.43 16.54 22.00
N GLU A 285 3.11 17.63 22.36
CA GLU A 285 3.93 17.65 23.57
C GLU A 285 3.02 17.60 24.80
N VAL A 286 3.20 16.59 25.64
CA VAL A 286 2.46 16.41 26.89
C VAL A 286 3.45 16.46 28.05
N GLU A 287 3.09 17.20 29.10
CA GLU A 287 3.80 17.20 30.37
C GLU A 287 3.05 16.33 31.39
N PHE A 288 3.76 15.36 31.98
CA PHE A 288 3.22 14.45 32.97
C PHE A 288 4.33 14.05 33.95
N GLU A 289 4.05 14.16 35.27
CA GLU A 289 5.02 13.88 36.34
C GLU A 289 6.37 14.61 36.16
N GLY A 290 6.33 15.87 35.71
CA GLY A 290 7.52 16.72 35.50
C GLY A 290 8.37 16.34 34.28
N LYS A 291 7.89 15.45 33.41
CA LYS A 291 8.54 15.09 32.15
C LYS A 291 7.71 15.57 30.97
N LYS A 292 8.37 15.98 29.89
CA LYS A 292 7.73 16.32 28.62
C LYS A 292 7.99 15.22 27.59
N ARG A 293 6.97 14.82 26.83
CA ARG A 293 7.08 13.78 25.79
C ARG A 293 6.13 14.05 24.64
N ALA A 294 6.58 13.77 23.41
CA ALA A 294 5.71 13.71 22.25
C ALA A 294 4.77 12.50 22.37
N CYS A 295 3.46 12.75 22.34
CA CYS A 295 2.45 11.72 22.55
C CYS A 295 1.38 11.77 21.45
N LEU A 296 0.79 10.61 21.18
CA LEU A 296 -0.36 10.50 20.30
C LEU A 296 -1.67 10.73 21.06
N LYS A 297 -2.55 11.54 20.49
CA LYS A 297 -3.86 11.87 21.05
C LYS A 297 -4.82 10.66 21.00
N LYS A 298 -5.62 10.41 22.03
CA LYS A 298 -6.74 9.45 21.95
C LYS A 298 -7.80 9.93 20.96
N ILE A 299 -8.08 9.14 19.92
CA ILE A 299 -9.09 9.44 18.91
C ILE A 299 -10.19 8.40 19.05
N GLY A 300 -11.32 8.77 19.66
CA GLY A 300 -12.45 7.86 19.77
C GLY A 300 -12.16 6.59 20.61
N ASN A 301 -12.55 5.42 20.11
CA ASN A 301 -12.30 4.10 20.69
C ASN A 301 -10.90 3.53 20.33
N GLU A 302 -10.65 2.25 20.61
CA GLU A 302 -9.36 1.61 20.34
C GLU A 302 -9.00 1.59 18.85
N GLY A 303 -9.86 1.01 18.01
CA GLY A 303 -9.64 0.95 16.56
C GLY A 303 -9.59 2.36 15.94
N GLU A 304 -10.47 3.26 16.38
CA GLU A 304 -10.43 4.66 15.93
C GLU A 304 -9.10 5.34 16.27
N THR A 305 -8.47 4.98 17.40
CA THR A 305 -7.15 5.49 17.80
C THR A 305 -6.01 4.83 17.02
N LYS A 306 -6.03 3.50 16.84
CA LYS A 306 -5.02 2.78 16.05
C LYS A 306 -5.00 3.31 14.62
N ASN A 307 -6.16 3.29 13.97
CA ASN A 307 -6.32 3.62 12.55
C ASN A 307 -6.12 5.12 12.32
N GLY A 308 -6.60 5.93 13.28
CA GLY A 308 -6.48 7.38 13.22
C GLY A 308 -5.06 7.93 13.35
N HIS A 309 -4.10 7.11 13.77
CA HIS A 309 -2.67 7.41 13.78
C HIS A 309 -1.89 6.64 12.72
N SER A 310 -2.55 6.21 11.65
CA SER A 310 -1.88 5.64 10.49
C SER A 310 -0.74 6.54 10.01
N LEU A 311 0.39 5.94 9.62
CA LEU A 311 1.40 6.65 8.86
C LEU A 311 0.81 7.06 7.51
N VAL A 312 0.80 8.36 7.21
CA VAL A 312 0.28 8.90 5.96
C VAL A 312 1.42 9.51 5.17
N PHE A 313 1.59 9.05 3.93
CA PHE A 313 2.62 9.55 3.04
C PHE A 313 2.03 10.20 1.78
N LYS A 314 2.66 11.27 1.32
CA LYS A 314 2.52 11.74 -0.06
C LYS A 314 3.82 11.47 -0.82
N LEU A 315 3.76 10.52 -1.74
CA LEU A 315 4.82 10.22 -2.67
C LEU A 315 4.79 11.23 -3.82
N GLU A 316 5.93 11.83 -4.15
CA GLU A 316 6.09 12.69 -5.32
C GLU A 316 7.24 12.16 -6.19
N PHE A 317 7.01 12.01 -7.49
CA PHE A 317 8.04 11.65 -8.46
C PHE A 317 7.77 12.36 -9.78
N GLY A 318 8.68 13.22 -10.24
CA GLY A 318 8.40 14.13 -11.35
C GLY A 318 7.15 14.97 -11.06
N LYS A 319 6.12 14.82 -11.90
CA LYS A 319 4.85 15.54 -11.79
C LYS A 319 3.77 14.78 -11.02
N VAL A 320 3.93 13.46 -10.83
CA VAL A 320 2.90 12.62 -10.20
C VAL A 320 2.96 12.70 -8.67
N LYS A 321 1.79 12.80 -8.06
CA LYS A 321 1.57 12.79 -6.61
C LYS A 321 0.68 11.61 -6.24
N ILE A 322 1.10 10.82 -5.27
CA ILE A 322 0.37 9.63 -4.82
C ILE A 322 0.18 9.70 -3.30
N LEU A 323 -1.07 9.63 -2.84
CA LEU A 323 -1.39 9.59 -1.41
C LEU A 323 -1.52 8.14 -0.93
N LEU A 324 -0.81 7.81 0.15
CA LEU A 324 -0.85 6.52 0.84
C LEU A 324 -1.39 6.79 2.26
N GLY A 325 -2.70 6.57 2.43
CA GLY A 325 -3.46 7.06 3.59
C GLY A 325 -3.55 6.14 4.81
N GLY A 326 -3.21 4.85 4.68
CA GLY A 326 -3.60 3.86 5.70
C GLY A 326 -5.10 3.92 5.98
N ASP A 327 -5.48 3.88 7.26
CA ASP A 327 -6.87 3.67 7.69
C ASP A 327 -7.51 4.89 8.36
N LEU A 328 -7.22 6.09 7.86
CA LEU A 328 -7.83 7.30 8.40
C LEU A 328 -9.36 7.22 8.44
N ASN A 329 -9.91 7.16 9.65
CA ASN A 329 -11.34 7.26 9.94
C ASN A 329 -11.81 8.73 10.04
N SER A 330 -13.12 8.95 10.02
CA SER A 330 -13.71 10.30 10.07
C SER A 330 -13.19 11.18 11.22
N LYS A 331 -13.00 10.63 12.42
CA LYS A 331 -12.47 11.37 13.59
C LYS A 331 -11.02 11.80 13.42
N SER A 332 -10.21 10.94 12.80
CA SER A 332 -8.83 11.28 12.46
C SER A 332 -8.74 12.31 11.33
N GLN A 333 -9.65 12.23 10.35
CA GLN A 333 -9.76 13.19 9.25
C GLN A 333 -10.14 14.58 9.77
N ASP A 334 -11.06 14.66 10.74
CA ASP A 334 -11.35 15.90 11.47
C ASP A 334 -10.09 16.47 12.15
N TYR A 335 -9.39 15.64 12.92
CA TYR A 335 -8.19 16.07 13.65
C TYR A 335 -7.08 16.57 12.71
N ILE A 336 -6.85 15.86 11.60
CA ILE A 336 -5.88 16.24 10.57
C ILE A 336 -6.32 17.54 9.88
N ALA A 337 -7.59 17.66 9.49
CA ALA A 337 -8.11 18.87 8.86
C ALA A 337 -8.01 20.09 9.77
N GLN A 338 -8.33 19.97 11.06
CA GLN A 338 -8.13 21.03 12.06
C GLN A 338 -6.66 21.45 12.13
N TYR A 339 -5.74 20.48 12.22
CA TYR A 339 -4.31 20.76 12.28
C TYR A 339 -3.81 21.56 11.07
N TYR A 340 -4.17 21.15 9.86
CA TYR A 340 -3.68 21.79 8.63
C TYR A 340 -4.42 23.07 8.24
N SER A 341 -5.68 23.21 8.64
CA SER A 341 -6.45 24.43 8.40
C SER A 341 -6.21 25.51 9.46
N GLY A 342 -5.82 25.11 10.67
CA GLY A 342 -5.78 25.98 11.84
C GLY A 342 -7.16 26.34 12.39
N GLU A 343 -8.23 25.72 11.87
CA GLU A 343 -9.60 25.95 12.34
C GLU A 343 -9.96 25.00 13.48
N THR A 344 -10.81 25.46 14.41
CA THR A 344 -11.26 24.64 15.55
C THR A 344 -12.55 23.88 15.27
N THR A 345 -13.36 24.32 14.30
CA THR A 345 -14.57 23.60 13.87
C THR A 345 -14.17 22.36 13.08
N THR A 346 -14.83 21.24 13.33
CA THR A 346 -14.54 20.00 12.59
C THR A 346 -15.30 19.95 11.26
N LEU A 347 -14.78 19.18 10.30
CA LEU A 347 -15.46 18.93 9.04
C LEU A 347 -16.76 18.16 9.27
N SER A 348 -16.77 17.18 10.18
CA SER A 348 -17.96 16.41 10.52
C SER A 348 -19.08 17.26 11.16
N GLU A 349 -18.74 18.28 11.96
CA GLU A 349 -19.70 19.24 12.50
C GLU A 349 -20.33 20.08 11.38
N LEU A 350 -19.54 20.50 10.40
CA LEU A 350 -20.00 21.26 9.24
C LEU A 350 -20.89 20.41 8.34
N GLU A 351 -20.49 19.19 7.99
CA GLU A 351 -21.30 18.27 7.17
C GLU A 351 -22.68 18.02 7.81
N LYS A 352 -22.71 17.68 9.11
CA LYS A 352 -23.97 17.47 9.84
C LYS A 352 -24.81 18.74 9.94
N GLY A 353 -24.15 19.88 10.18
CA GLY A 353 -24.81 21.17 10.29
C GLY A 353 -25.47 21.59 8.97
N ILE A 354 -24.75 21.45 7.85
CA ILE A 354 -25.23 21.73 6.50
C ILE A 354 -26.41 20.83 6.15
N ALA A 355 -26.25 19.51 6.30
CA ALA A 355 -27.32 18.55 5.97
C ALA A 355 -28.61 18.83 6.74
N LYS A 356 -28.51 19.16 8.04
CA LYS A 356 -29.67 19.52 8.88
C LYS A 356 -30.36 20.82 8.43
N ILE A 357 -29.61 21.78 7.89
CA ILE A 357 -30.19 23.02 7.37
C ILE A 357 -30.86 22.75 6.02
N GLU A 358 -30.21 22.01 5.12
CA GLU A 358 -30.77 21.61 3.82
C GLU A 358 -32.07 20.81 3.97
N GLU A 359 -32.14 19.88 4.92
CA GLU A 359 -33.35 19.11 5.24
C GLU A 359 -34.53 20.02 5.63
N LYS A 360 -34.28 21.01 6.49
CA LYS A 360 -35.29 22.00 6.90
C LYS A 360 -35.73 22.90 5.75
N LEU A 361 -34.80 23.30 4.90
CA LEU A 361 -35.11 24.13 3.72
C LEU A 361 -35.87 23.35 2.65
N SER A 362 -35.66 22.03 2.56
CA SER A 362 -36.38 21.13 1.65
C SER A 362 -37.83 20.89 2.09
N HIS A 363 -38.13 21.07 3.39
CA HIS A 363 -39.48 20.95 3.97
C HIS A 363 -39.91 22.27 4.64
N PRO A 364 -40.11 23.37 3.87
CA PRO A 364 -40.25 24.71 4.42
C PRO A 364 -41.62 25.01 5.06
N GLN A 365 -42.49 24.01 5.16
CA GLN A 365 -43.85 24.13 5.70
C GLN A 365 -43.77 24.52 7.18
N GLY A 366 -44.42 25.62 7.56
CA GLY A 366 -44.37 26.15 8.93
C GLY A 366 -43.18 27.06 9.26
N LEU A 367 -42.26 27.31 8.32
CA LEU A 367 -41.17 28.29 8.51
C LEU A 367 -41.59 29.70 8.03
N SER A 368 -41.38 30.70 8.87
CA SER A 368 -41.51 32.12 8.48
C SER A 368 -40.42 32.53 7.48
N THR A 369 -40.68 33.60 6.70
CA THR A 369 -39.69 34.16 5.77
C THR A 369 -38.38 34.51 6.46
N ALA A 370 -38.44 35.22 7.59
CA ALA A 370 -37.26 35.56 8.39
C ALA A 370 -36.47 34.32 8.84
N LYS A 371 -37.16 33.22 9.20
CA LYS A 371 -36.47 31.99 9.59
C LYS A 371 -35.80 31.29 8.41
N LYS A 372 -36.41 31.33 7.22
CA LYS A 372 -35.81 30.81 5.99
C LYS A 372 -34.55 31.60 5.61
N ASP A 373 -34.60 32.93 5.72
CA ASP A 373 -33.47 33.79 5.40
C ASP A 373 -32.31 33.57 6.38
N GLN A 374 -32.59 33.44 7.68
CA GLN A 374 -31.57 33.05 8.66
C GLN A 374 -30.95 31.69 8.34
N LEU A 375 -31.76 30.67 8.00
CA LEU A 375 -31.24 29.35 7.65
C LEU A 375 -30.36 29.39 6.39
N LYS A 376 -30.71 30.21 5.39
CA LYS A 376 -29.88 30.39 4.19
C LYS A 376 -28.56 31.08 4.52
N GLN A 377 -28.57 32.08 5.40
CA GLN A 377 -27.34 32.72 5.87
C GLN A 377 -26.46 31.74 6.65
N ASP A 378 -27.02 31.00 7.61
CA ASP A 378 -26.28 29.99 8.38
C ASP A 378 -25.68 28.90 7.46
N LEU A 379 -26.40 28.52 6.39
CA LEU A 379 -25.92 27.57 5.39
C LEU A 379 -24.71 28.12 4.63
N ASP A 380 -24.82 29.36 4.12
CA ASP A 380 -23.74 30.03 3.38
C ASP A 380 -22.48 30.19 4.24
N GLU A 381 -22.62 30.60 5.50
CA GLU A 381 -21.49 30.72 6.44
C GLU A 381 -20.80 29.38 6.70
N LYS A 382 -21.57 28.29 6.90
CA LYS A 382 -21.02 26.95 7.11
C LYS A 382 -20.32 26.40 5.87
N VAL A 383 -20.92 26.58 4.69
CA VAL A 383 -20.33 26.15 3.42
C VAL A 383 -19.02 26.88 3.17
N LYS A 384 -18.97 28.21 3.38
CA LYS A 384 -17.73 28.99 3.25
C LYS A 384 -16.62 28.53 4.21
N LEU A 385 -16.96 28.22 5.46
CA LEU A 385 -15.99 27.70 6.42
C LEU A 385 -15.50 26.30 6.02
N MET A 386 -16.39 25.43 5.54
CA MET A 386 -16.02 24.10 5.05
C MET A 386 -15.07 24.21 3.84
N ASP A 387 -15.38 25.07 2.88
CA ASP A 387 -14.54 25.33 1.70
C ASP A 387 -13.17 25.90 2.08
N LEU A 388 -13.10 26.76 3.10
CA LEU A 388 -11.83 27.27 3.64
C LEU A 388 -10.97 26.13 4.22
N ILE A 389 -11.56 25.27 5.06
CA ILE A 389 -10.87 24.11 5.64
C ILE A 389 -10.40 23.17 4.53
N ILE A 390 -11.27 22.87 3.56
CA ILE A 390 -10.94 22.01 2.43
C ILE A 390 -9.77 22.60 1.64
N SER A 391 -9.84 23.89 1.30
CA SER A 391 -8.82 24.59 0.52
C SER A 391 -7.46 24.57 1.20
N LYS A 392 -7.41 24.91 2.51
CA LYS A 392 -6.16 24.88 3.29
C LYS A 392 -5.58 23.47 3.38
N THR A 393 -6.41 22.47 3.67
CA THR A 393 -5.99 21.07 3.80
C THR A 393 -5.55 20.48 2.45
N ARG A 394 -6.24 20.82 1.35
CA ARG A 394 -5.91 20.41 -0.02
C ARG A 394 -4.51 20.82 -0.45
N ARG A 395 -3.96 21.94 0.04
CA ARG A 395 -2.57 22.35 -0.24
C ARG A 395 -1.56 21.27 0.18
N VAL A 396 -1.91 20.46 1.17
CA VAL A 396 -1.09 19.37 1.68
C VAL A 396 -1.50 18.02 1.09
N PHE A 397 -2.80 17.73 0.99
CA PHE A 397 -3.30 16.39 0.63
C PHE A 397 -3.59 16.16 -0.85
N HIS A 398 -3.62 17.20 -1.69
CA HIS A 398 -3.91 17.03 -3.12
C HIS A 398 -2.94 16.02 -3.77
N ALA A 399 -3.52 15.00 -4.39
CA ALA A 399 -2.81 13.93 -5.09
C ALA A 399 -3.48 13.61 -6.43
N ASP A 400 -2.73 12.95 -7.32
CA ASP A 400 -3.27 12.43 -8.59
C ASP A 400 -3.89 11.06 -8.39
N ILE A 401 -3.19 10.21 -7.64
CA ILE A 401 -3.65 8.87 -7.29
C ILE A 401 -3.74 8.79 -5.77
N ALA A 402 -4.81 8.22 -5.25
CA ALA A 402 -4.97 8.00 -3.82
C ALA A 402 -5.20 6.53 -3.55
N LYS A 403 -4.58 6.01 -2.49
CA LYS A 403 -5.06 4.81 -1.84
C LYS A 403 -6.29 5.19 -0.98
N ALA A 404 -7.41 4.49 -1.14
CA ALA A 404 -8.59 4.65 -0.31
C ALA A 404 -8.23 4.46 1.17
N CYS A 405 -8.88 5.21 2.05
CA CYS A 405 -8.72 5.02 3.48
C CYS A 405 -9.50 3.78 3.92
N HIS A 406 -8.94 2.99 4.85
CA HIS A 406 -9.67 1.96 5.59
C HIS A 406 -10.40 0.98 4.68
N HIS A 407 -9.68 0.47 3.68
CA HIS A 407 -10.16 -0.50 2.67
C HIS A 407 -11.41 -0.10 1.88
N GLY A 408 -11.86 1.15 1.97
CA GLY A 408 -13.16 1.58 1.42
C GLY A 408 -14.33 1.41 2.40
N ALA A 409 -14.07 1.58 3.70
CA ALA A 409 -15.10 1.71 4.73
C ALA A 409 -15.95 2.98 4.58
N SER A 410 -17.16 2.95 5.13
CA SER A 410 -18.08 4.10 5.20
C SER A 410 -17.60 5.20 6.16
N ASP A 411 -16.65 4.90 7.06
CA ASP A 411 -16.19 5.82 8.10
C ASP A 411 -15.16 6.85 7.57
N VAL A 412 -15.62 7.67 6.63
CA VAL A 412 -14.85 8.73 5.98
C VAL A 412 -15.71 9.98 5.79
N LEU A 413 -15.08 11.16 5.74
CA LEU A 413 -15.74 12.44 5.51
C LEU A 413 -15.65 12.83 4.03
N ASN A 414 -16.78 13.16 3.42
CA ASN A 414 -16.83 13.60 2.03
C ASN A 414 -15.96 14.85 1.81
N SER A 415 -16.05 15.80 2.72
CA SER A 415 -15.26 17.02 2.74
C SER A 415 -13.75 16.74 2.85
N PHE A 416 -13.34 15.75 3.64
CA PHE A 416 -11.92 15.36 3.70
C PHE A 416 -11.47 14.72 2.37
N LEU A 417 -12.28 13.84 1.78
CA LEU A 417 -11.97 13.24 0.47
C LEU A 417 -11.83 14.31 -0.64
N GLN A 418 -12.62 15.40 -0.58
CA GLN A 418 -12.46 16.56 -1.47
C GLN A 418 -11.09 17.23 -1.32
N THR A 419 -10.41 17.12 -0.17
CA THR A 419 -9.05 17.66 -0.01
C THR A 419 -8.02 16.87 -0.81
N ILE A 420 -8.25 15.57 -1.02
CA ILE A 420 -7.37 14.68 -1.77
C ILE A 420 -7.53 14.92 -3.27
N ASN A 421 -8.77 15.11 -3.73
CA ASN A 421 -9.13 15.44 -5.12
C ASN A 421 -8.45 14.56 -6.19
N PRO A 422 -8.39 13.22 -6.05
CA PRO A 422 -7.64 12.36 -6.98
C PRO A 422 -8.38 12.19 -8.31
N ILE A 423 -7.66 11.75 -9.36
CA ILE A 423 -8.29 11.26 -10.60
C ILE A 423 -8.45 9.74 -10.61
N ALA A 424 -7.64 9.04 -9.79
CA ALA A 424 -7.75 7.61 -9.59
C ALA A 424 -7.64 7.25 -8.11
N THR A 425 -8.51 6.36 -7.64
CA THR A 425 -8.49 5.81 -6.29
C THR A 425 -8.28 4.30 -6.35
N ILE A 426 -7.33 3.80 -5.56
CA ILE A 426 -7.03 2.37 -5.42
C ILE A 426 -7.51 1.91 -4.05
N ILE A 427 -8.37 0.89 -4.07
CA ILE A 427 -9.00 0.29 -2.91
C ILE A 427 -8.32 -1.05 -2.68
N SER A 428 -7.59 -1.15 -1.57
CA SER A 428 -7.08 -2.43 -1.08
C SER A 428 -8.19 -3.08 -0.27
N SER A 429 -8.86 -4.06 -0.85
CA SER A 429 -9.90 -4.89 -0.23
C SER A 429 -9.72 -6.35 -0.65
N GLY A 430 -10.34 -7.29 0.06
CA GLY A 430 -10.30 -8.70 -0.29
C GLY A 430 -11.30 -9.54 0.49
N ASP A 431 -11.33 -10.84 0.17
CA ASP A 431 -12.25 -11.79 0.79
C ASP A 431 -11.99 -11.94 2.30
N ASN A 432 -13.01 -12.40 3.04
CA ASN A 432 -12.94 -12.79 4.46
C ASN A 432 -13.06 -11.66 5.49
N GLU A 433 -13.72 -10.55 5.13
CA GLU A 433 -14.00 -9.44 6.04
C GLU A 433 -15.34 -9.60 6.76
N SER A 434 -15.43 -9.15 8.01
CA SER A 434 -16.71 -9.02 8.73
C SER A 434 -17.56 -7.84 8.29
N HIS A 435 -17.00 -6.89 7.53
CA HIS A 435 -17.56 -5.58 7.23
C HIS A 435 -17.86 -5.33 5.74
N SER A 436 -17.53 -6.27 4.85
CA SER A 436 -17.79 -6.24 3.40
C SER A 436 -17.27 -4.96 2.71
N HIS A 437 -15.97 -4.66 2.80
CA HIS A 437 -15.39 -3.56 2.03
C HIS A 437 -15.07 -3.98 0.58
N PRO A 438 -15.11 -3.04 -0.40
CA PRO A 438 -15.52 -1.65 -0.24
C PRO A 438 -17.04 -1.51 -0.11
N ARG A 439 -17.47 -0.52 0.69
CA ARG A 439 -18.89 -0.22 0.90
C ARG A 439 -19.46 0.57 -0.28
N PRO A 440 -20.75 0.38 -0.61
CA PRO A 440 -21.37 1.08 -1.74
C PRO A 440 -21.40 2.61 -1.58
N ASP A 441 -21.60 3.11 -0.36
CA ASP A 441 -21.57 4.54 -0.05
C ASP A 441 -20.14 5.11 -0.14
N ALA A 442 -19.13 4.37 0.32
CA ALA A 442 -17.72 4.74 0.16
C ALA A 442 -17.33 4.83 -1.33
N LEU A 443 -17.72 3.85 -2.15
CA LEU A 443 -17.51 3.89 -3.61
C LEU A 443 -18.16 5.14 -4.23
N GLY A 444 -19.40 5.44 -3.84
CA GLY A 444 -20.10 6.65 -4.26
C GLY A 444 -19.38 7.93 -3.83
N ALA A 445 -18.89 7.97 -2.59
CA ALA A 445 -18.14 9.10 -2.04
C ALA A 445 -16.81 9.32 -2.80
N PHE A 446 -16.04 8.27 -3.04
CA PHE A 446 -14.79 8.37 -3.82
C PHE A 446 -15.06 8.87 -5.23
N GLY A 447 -16.10 8.37 -5.90
CA GLY A 447 -16.50 8.86 -7.22
C GLY A 447 -16.92 10.33 -7.20
N LYS A 448 -17.76 10.74 -6.23
CA LYS A 448 -18.31 12.10 -6.13
C LYS A 448 -17.27 13.16 -5.78
N THR A 449 -16.24 12.79 -5.01
CA THR A 449 -15.24 13.72 -4.47
C THR A 449 -13.92 13.75 -5.26
N SER A 450 -13.78 12.84 -6.24
CA SER A 450 -12.68 12.81 -7.20
C SER A 450 -12.88 13.79 -8.34
N ARG A 451 -11.77 14.16 -9.02
CA ARG A 451 -11.82 15.05 -10.18
C ARG A 451 -12.00 14.29 -11.49
N GLY A 452 -12.58 14.97 -12.48
CA GLY A 452 -12.80 14.44 -13.82
C GLY A 452 -14.22 13.92 -14.02
N LYS A 453 -14.64 13.76 -15.29
CA LYS A 453 -16.00 13.31 -15.63
C LYS A 453 -16.25 11.84 -15.29
N ARG A 454 -15.18 11.03 -15.32
CA ARG A 454 -15.19 9.58 -15.03
C ARG A 454 -13.95 9.25 -14.21
N PRO A 455 -13.93 9.55 -12.90
CA PRO A 455 -12.81 9.18 -12.04
C PRO A 455 -12.64 7.66 -12.02
N LEU A 456 -11.40 7.21 -11.92
CA LEU A 456 -11.07 5.79 -11.95
C LEU A 456 -11.11 5.22 -10.53
N LEU A 457 -11.84 4.13 -10.35
CA LEU A 457 -11.84 3.35 -9.10
C LEU A 457 -11.28 1.96 -9.42
N PHE A 458 -10.19 1.60 -8.75
CA PHE A 458 -9.61 0.26 -8.82
C PHE A 458 -9.80 -0.42 -7.47
N SER A 459 -10.15 -1.70 -7.46
CA SER A 459 -10.22 -2.52 -6.24
C SER A 459 -9.45 -3.81 -6.46
N THR A 460 -8.61 -4.18 -5.49
CA THR A 460 -7.85 -5.44 -5.56
C THR A 460 -8.78 -6.65 -5.60
N GLU A 461 -9.94 -6.58 -4.95
CA GLU A 461 -10.96 -7.62 -4.98
C GLU A 461 -11.71 -7.67 -6.33
N LEU A 462 -12.14 -6.52 -6.87
CA LEU A 462 -12.79 -6.49 -8.19
C LEU A 462 -11.84 -6.97 -9.30
N ALA A 463 -10.55 -6.64 -9.19
CA ALA A 463 -9.50 -7.11 -10.11
C ALA A 463 -9.17 -8.61 -9.92
N ARG A 464 -9.68 -9.25 -8.87
CA ARG A 464 -9.53 -10.67 -8.57
C ARG A 464 -10.66 -11.52 -9.17
N SER A 465 -11.45 -10.99 -10.09
CA SER A 465 -12.50 -11.76 -10.77
C SER A 465 -11.94 -13.06 -11.36
N THR A 466 -12.55 -14.18 -10.98
CA THR A 466 -12.26 -15.52 -11.51
C THR A 466 -13.57 -16.23 -11.79
N PHE A 467 -13.65 -17.07 -12.84
CA PHE A 467 -14.77 -17.96 -13.08
C PHE A 467 -15.21 -18.69 -11.81
N GLU A 468 -16.43 -18.40 -11.36
CA GLU A 468 -17.04 -18.74 -10.06
C GLU A 468 -16.82 -20.20 -9.63
N PHE A 469 -16.77 -21.14 -10.57
CA PHE A 469 -16.52 -22.56 -10.29
C PHE A 469 -15.30 -23.13 -11.01
N SER A 470 -14.95 -22.68 -12.22
CA SER A 470 -14.00 -23.43 -13.05
C SER A 470 -12.54 -23.22 -12.63
N TYR A 471 -12.16 -22.01 -12.22
CA TYR A 471 -10.77 -21.70 -11.89
C TYR A 471 -10.37 -22.25 -10.51
N PRO A 472 -11.15 -22.03 -9.43
CA PRO A 472 -10.87 -22.66 -8.14
C PRO A 472 -10.81 -24.19 -8.27
N ILE A 473 -11.80 -24.83 -8.93
CA ILE A 473 -11.83 -26.28 -9.07
C ILE A 473 -10.62 -26.81 -9.84
N LYS A 474 -10.24 -26.18 -10.98
CA LYS A 474 -9.06 -26.59 -11.75
C LYS A 474 -7.77 -26.38 -10.95
N PHE A 475 -7.65 -25.25 -10.25
CA PHE A 475 -6.51 -24.92 -9.41
C PHE A 475 -6.35 -25.94 -8.26
N TYR A 476 -7.41 -26.19 -7.51
CA TYR A 476 -7.45 -27.18 -6.42
C TYR A 476 -7.23 -28.60 -6.95
N SER A 477 -7.81 -28.98 -8.09
CA SER A 477 -7.60 -30.29 -8.72
C SER A 477 -6.13 -30.51 -9.06
N LEU A 478 -5.46 -29.51 -9.64
CA LEU A 478 -4.03 -29.59 -9.96
C LEU A 478 -3.18 -29.65 -8.68
N LEU A 479 -3.51 -28.87 -7.65
CA LEU A 479 -2.82 -28.95 -6.35
C LEU A 479 -2.96 -30.35 -5.74
N LYS A 480 -4.17 -30.93 -5.69
CA LYS A 480 -4.41 -32.29 -5.20
C LYS A 480 -3.63 -33.34 -5.99
N LYS A 481 -3.53 -33.19 -7.33
CA LYS A 481 -2.72 -34.09 -8.17
C LYS A 481 -1.22 -33.99 -7.84
N LEU A 482 -0.71 -32.78 -7.61
CA LEU A 482 0.69 -32.58 -7.22
C LEU A 482 0.97 -33.14 -5.82
N GLU A 483 0.05 -32.93 -4.89
CA GLU A 483 0.13 -33.47 -3.53
C GLU A 483 0.11 -35.00 -3.53
N LYS A 484 -0.78 -35.62 -4.31
CA LYS A 484 -0.80 -37.08 -4.51
C LYS A 484 0.54 -37.58 -5.04
N ARG A 485 1.07 -36.95 -6.10
CA ARG A 485 2.40 -37.30 -6.66
C ARG A 485 3.54 -37.10 -5.67
N MET A 486 3.45 -36.10 -4.80
CA MET A 486 4.42 -35.87 -3.73
C MET A 486 4.38 -36.98 -2.69
N ASN A 487 3.18 -37.45 -2.31
CA ASN A 487 3.01 -38.53 -1.34
C ASN A 487 3.45 -39.89 -1.91
N GLU A 488 3.26 -40.11 -3.21
CA GLU A 488 3.72 -41.30 -3.95
C GLU A 488 5.23 -41.31 -4.23
N ALA A 489 5.89 -40.15 -4.22
CA ALA A 489 7.31 -40.05 -4.51
C ALA A 489 8.14 -40.77 -3.44
N THR A 490 9.08 -41.60 -3.88
CA THR A 490 9.94 -42.41 -3.00
C THR A 490 11.22 -41.68 -2.61
N THR A 491 11.65 -40.69 -3.43
CA THR A 491 12.90 -39.94 -3.18
C THR A 491 12.62 -38.56 -2.58
N LYS A 492 13.52 -38.10 -1.70
CA LYS A 492 13.48 -36.74 -1.14
C LYS A 492 13.47 -35.66 -2.23
N LYS A 493 14.27 -35.85 -3.28
CA LYS A 493 14.41 -34.91 -4.41
C LYS A 493 13.11 -34.74 -5.20
N GLU A 494 12.37 -35.83 -5.43
CA GLU A 494 11.08 -35.76 -6.10
C GLU A 494 10.02 -35.10 -5.21
N LYS A 495 10.00 -35.41 -3.91
CA LYS A 495 9.12 -34.71 -2.94
C LYS A 495 9.35 -33.21 -2.96
N GLU A 496 10.62 -32.78 -2.89
CA GLU A 496 11.01 -31.37 -2.96
C GLU A 496 10.61 -30.73 -4.29
N HIS A 497 10.74 -31.45 -5.41
CA HIS A 497 10.31 -30.97 -6.73
C HIS A 497 8.81 -30.67 -6.77
N TYR A 498 7.97 -31.59 -6.31
CA TYR A 498 6.51 -31.40 -6.29
C TYR A 498 6.09 -30.31 -5.31
N GLN A 499 6.68 -30.28 -4.12
CA GLN A 499 6.45 -29.22 -3.13
C GLN A 499 6.80 -27.85 -3.71
N LEU A 500 7.96 -27.70 -4.35
CA LEU A 500 8.37 -26.45 -5.01
C LEU A 500 7.38 -26.06 -6.11
N ARG A 501 6.87 -27.03 -6.88
CA ARG A 501 5.91 -26.77 -7.95
C ARG A 501 4.56 -26.28 -7.43
N MET A 502 4.04 -26.91 -6.37
CA MET A 502 2.83 -26.46 -5.67
C MET A 502 2.99 -25.05 -5.10
N ASN A 503 4.12 -24.82 -4.44
CA ASN A 503 4.48 -23.56 -3.83
C ASN A 503 4.59 -22.41 -4.86
N ASN A 504 5.27 -22.63 -5.99
CA ASN A 504 5.32 -21.64 -7.08
C ASN A 504 3.94 -21.37 -7.68
N MET A 505 3.09 -22.40 -7.76
CA MET A 505 1.71 -22.25 -8.26
C MET A 505 0.88 -21.37 -7.32
N LYS A 506 0.95 -21.62 -6.00
CA LYS A 506 0.34 -20.76 -4.97
C LYS A 506 0.86 -19.33 -5.06
N ASP A 507 2.17 -19.12 -5.08
CA ASP A 507 2.77 -17.77 -5.14
C ASP A 507 2.31 -17.00 -6.37
N SER A 508 2.28 -17.65 -7.54
CA SER A 508 1.86 -17.01 -8.79
C SER A 508 0.40 -16.60 -8.82
N ASN A 509 -0.47 -17.20 -8.00
CA ASN A 509 -1.88 -16.88 -7.96
C ASN A 509 -2.12 -15.46 -7.43
N VAL A 510 -1.42 -15.09 -6.35
CA VAL A 510 -1.49 -13.74 -5.74
C VAL A 510 -1.04 -12.66 -6.72
N ALA A 511 -0.02 -12.96 -7.54
CA ALA A 511 0.49 -12.04 -8.53
C ALA A 511 -0.31 -12.00 -9.85
N LYS A 512 -1.21 -12.96 -10.06
CA LYS A 512 -2.03 -13.05 -11.28
C LYS A 512 -3.36 -12.35 -11.14
N TYR A 513 -3.98 -12.43 -9.96
CA TYR A 513 -5.32 -11.92 -9.73
C TYR A 513 -5.27 -10.84 -8.67
N GLY A 514 -6.06 -9.78 -8.85
CA GLY A 514 -6.27 -8.72 -7.88
C GLY A 514 -5.18 -7.66 -7.78
N MET A 515 -3.93 -7.94 -8.16
CA MET A 515 -2.86 -6.94 -8.10
C MET A 515 -3.12 -5.75 -9.05
N ILE A 516 -3.06 -4.54 -8.49
CA ILE A 516 -3.10 -3.28 -9.24
C ILE A 516 -1.70 -2.65 -9.20
N THR A 517 -1.14 -2.30 -10.35
CA THR A 517 0.20 -1.72 -10.46
C THR A 517 0.16 -0.32 -11.04
N ILE A 518 0.88 0.61 -10.41
CA ILE A 518 1.19 1.93 -10.95
C ILE A 518 2.63 1.89 -11.45
N ARG A 519 2.86 2.38 -12.68
CA ARG A 519 4.19 2.52 -13.26
C ARG A 519 4.36 3.92 -13.80
N THR A 520 5.51 4.53 -13.54
CA THR A 520 5.76 5.90 -13.99
C THR A 520 7.24 6.21 -14.11
N ASP A 521 7.58 7.07 -15.07
CA ASP A 521 8.90 7.70 -15.23
C ASP A 521 8.94 9.13 -14.65
N GLY A 522 7.89 9.53 -13.92
CA GLY A 522 7.69 10.87 -13.38
C GLY A 522 6.85 11.77 -14.29
N HIS A 523 6.57 11.35 -15.53
CA HIS A 523 5.71 12.08 -16.47
C HIS A 523 4.59 11.19 -16.99
N LYS A 524 4.93 10.06 -17.62
CA LYS A 524 3.97 9.05 -18.05
C LYS A 524 3.55 8.25 -16.83
N VAL A 525 2.25 8.01 -16.70
CA VAL A 525 1.69 7.20 -15.61
C VAL A 525 0.75 6.19 -16.23
N ILE A 526 0.96 4.91 -15.92
CA ILE A 526 -0.02 3.87 -16.18
C ILE A 526 -0.49 3.26 -14.88
N ILE A 527 -1.78 2.91 -14.84
CA ILE A 527 -2.37 2.02 -13.84
C ILE A 527 -2.81 0.77 -14.58
N ALA A 528 -2.37 -0.40 -14.15
CA ALA A 528 -2.63 -1.65 -14.84
C ALA A 528 -3.04 -2.78 -13.90
N GLN A 529 -3.87 -3.66 -14.40
CA GLN A 529 -4.27 -4.92 -13.76
C GLN A 529 -4.22 -6.03 -14.79
N LYS A 530 -4.00 -7.28 -14.36
CA LYS A 530 -4.04 -8.40 -15.31
C LYS A 530 -5.48 -8.70 -15.69
N LEU A 531 -5.68 -9.04 -16.96
CA LEU A 531 -6.95 -9.58 -17.42
C LEU A 531 -7.19 -10.95 -16.81
N GLU A 532 -8.42 -11.21 -16.37
CA GLU A 532 -8.84 -12.54 -15.89
C GLU A 532 -8.52 -13.64 -16.93
N GLN A 533 -8.85 -13.36 -18.20
CA GLN A 533 -8.50 -14.17 -19.34
C GLN A 533 -7.60 -13.37 -20.30
N GLU A 534 -6.35 -13.80 -20.44
CA GLU A 534 -5.45 -13.26 -21.46
C GLU A 534 -6.10 -13.43 -22.85
N ARG A 535 -6.26 -12.34 -23.61
CA ARG A 535 -6.84 -12.40 -24.97
C ARG A 535 -5.86 -13.03 -25.97
N SER A 536 -4.57 -12.83 -25.72
CA SER A 536 -3.46 -13.47 -26.42
C SER A 536 -2.17 -13.34 -25.58
N PRO A 537 -1.06 -14.03 -25.93
CA PRO A 537 0.22 -13.80 -25.27
C PRO A 537 0.69 -12.34 -25.31
N GLY A 538 0.22 -11.55 -26.29
CA GLY A 538 0.51 -10.13 -26.44
C GLY A 538 -0.50 -9.19 -25.77
N GLN A 539 -1.58 -9.71 -25.17
CA GLN A 539 -2.62 -8.90 -24.54
C GLN A 539 -3.10 -9.53 -23.23
N LYS A 540 -2.40 -9.19 -22.15
CA LYS A 540 -2.56 -9.73 -20.79
C LYS A 540 -2.95 -8.72 -19.73
N TRP A 541 -2.85 -7.43 -20.04
CA TRP A 541 -3.02 -6.34 -19.09
C TRP A 541 -4.15 -5.45 -19.57
N ASP A 542 -5.00 -5.05 -18.63
CA ASP A 542 -5.87 -3.89 -18.77
C ASP A 542 -5.08 -2.67 -18.29
N ILE A 543 -4.95 -1.63 -19.12
CA ILE A 543 -4.00 -0.53 -18.91
C ILE A 543 -4.70 0.80 -19.11
N TYR A 544 -4.68 1.62 -18.07
CA TYR A 544 -5.20 2.98 -18.04
C TYR A 544 -4.02 3.95 -18.01
N GLU A 545 -3.95 4.85 -18.99
CA GLU A 545 -2.90 5.85 -19.09
C GLU A 545 -3.41 7.20 -18.58
N LEU A 546 -2.66 7.83 -17.68
CA LEU A 546 -2.91 9.21 -17.27
C LEU A 546 -1.96 10.13 -18.03
N HIS A 547 -2.53 11.17 -18.64
CA HIS A 547 -1.81 12.14 -19.43
C HIS A 547 -1.66 13.44 -18.64
N TRP A 548 -0.45 13.98 -18.60
CA TRP A 548 -0.23 15.30 -18.02
C TRP A 548 -0.74 16.39 -18.96
N ASN A 549 -1.67 17.22 -18.49
CA ASN A 549 -2.10 18.42 -19.20
C ASN A 549 -1.24 19.60 -18.74
N GLU A 550 -0.37 20.11 -19.63
CA GLU A 550 0.54 21.23 -19.33
C GLU A 550 -0.20 22.53 -19.03
N PHE A 551 -1.35 22.78 -19.66
CA PHE A 551 -2.11 24.02 -19.44
C PHE A 551 -2.87 24.01 -18.12
N LEU A 552 -3.43 22.86 -17.73
CA LEU A 552 -4.18 22.71 -16.48
C LEU A 552 -3.33 22.26 -15.29
N GLU A 553 -2.05 21.98 -15.52
CA GLU A 553 -1.08 21.46 -14.54
C GLU A 553 -1.61 20.28 -13.72
N LYS A 554 -2.26 19.33 -14.39
CA LYS A 554 -2.84 18.14 -13.75
C LYS A 554 -2.87 16.94 -14.67
N TYR A 555 -2.92 15.75 -14.09
CA TYR A 555 -3.22 14.53 -14.82
C TYR A 555 -4.69 14.45 -15.22
N GLU A 556 -4.91 14.00 -16.45
CA GLU A 556 -6.19 13.68 -17.06
C GLU A 556 -6.23 12.21 -17.49
N TYR A 557 -7.41 11.60 -17.40
CA TYR A 557 -7.70 10.32 -18.04
C TYR A 557 -8.59 10.59 -19.25
N ARG A 558 -8.09 10.28 -20.44
CA ARG A 558 -8.86 10.34 -21.68
C ARG A 558 -9.22 8.92 -22.06
N THR A 559 -10.51 8.61 -22.12
CA THR A 559 -10.95 7.37 -22.76
C THR A 559 -10.52 7.46 -24.21
N SER A 560 -9.50 6.70 -24.62
CA SER A 560 -9.26 6.45 -26.04
C SER A 560 -10.59 6.00 -26.63
N GLY A 561 -11.01 6.58 -27.77
CA GLY A 561 -12.32 6.41 -28.40
C GLY A 561 -12.62 5.00 -28.94
N SER A 562 -12.22 3.96 -28.21
CA SER A 562 -12.36 2.57 -28.58
C SER A 562 -12.55 1.74 -27.30
N HIS A 563 -13.72 1.82 -26.69
CA HIS A 563 -14.32 0.73 -25.94
C HIS A 563 -15.81 0.66 -26.25
#